data_AF-A0A350BP73-F1
#
_entry.id   AF-A0A350BP73-F1
#
_cell.length_a   1.000
_cell.length_b   1.000
_cell.length_c   1.000
_cell.angle_alpha   90.00
_cell.angle_beta   90.00
_cell.angle_gamma   90.00
#
_symmetry.space_group_name_H-M   'P 1'
#
loop_
_entity.id
_entity.type
_entity.pdbx_description
1 polymer ?
#
loop_
_entity_poly.entity_id
_entity_poly.type
_entity_poly.pdbx_seq_one_letter_code
_entity_poly.pdbx_strand_id
1 'polypeptide(L)'
;MRYAKGAFITLLARGLTIPIGIASAIVTARTLGPDGRGVLAAIMVLQGLAIQFGTLGFNGSTMYFLSHKDKEPRVVVSSSFVAALVFGSLVALAMGALYVLAPQKLFGSLDRLYIGLLLASLPLTFVAQFLQNVLVARDALISYNVI
;
A
#
# COMPACT_ATOMS: atom_id res chain seq x y z
N MET A 1 -23.19 5.90 19.19
CA MET A 1 -22.92 4.44 19.25
C MET A 1 -22.38 3.82 17.95
N ARG A 2 -22.66 4.36 16.75
CA ARG A 2 -22.19 3.79 15.47
C ARG A 2 -20.66 3.77 15.30
N TYR A 3 -19.97 4.83 15.73
CA TYR A 3 -18.50 4.93 15.71
C TYR A 3 -17.79 3.89 16.59
N ALA A 4 -18.30 3.62 17.79
CA ALA A 4 -17.72 2.64 18.70
C ALA A 4 -17.78 1.22 18.13
N LYS A 5 -18.92 0.86 17.48
CA LYS A 5 -19.03 -0.43 16.76
C LYS A 5 -18.06 -0.51 15.58
N GLY A 6 -17.94 0.55 14.79
CA GLY A 6 -17.01 0.59 13.65
C GLY A 6 -15.55 0.45 14.08
N ALA A 7 -15.13 1.21 15.09
CA ALA A 7 -13.79 1.12 15.66
C ALA A 7 -13.49 -0.27 16.24
N PHE A 8 -14.45 -0.89 16.92
CA PHE A 8 -14.30 -2.25 17.44
C PHE A 8 -14.14 -3.29 16.33
N ILE A 9 -14.88 -3.16 15.23
CA ILE A 9 -14.77 -4.03 14.05
C ILE A 9 -13.39 -3.86 13.37
N THR A 10 -12.88 -2.63 13.25
CA THR A 10 -11.54 -2.37 12.72
C THR A 10 -10.46 -2.96 13.63
N LEU A 11 -10.60 -2.81 14.96
CA LEU A 11 -9.68 -3.39 15.92
C LEU A 11 -9.64 -4.91 15.83
N LEU A 12 -10.80 -5.56 15.71
CA LEU A 12 -10.87 -7.01 15.54
C LEU A 12 -10.21 -7.47 14.24
N ALA A 13 -10.49 -6.83 13.11
CA ALA A 13 -9.87 -7.24 11.84
C ALA A 13 -8.37 -6.99 11.80
N ARG A 14 -7.90 -5.84 12.31
CA ARG A 14 -6.46 -5.60 12.47
C ARG A 14 -5.83 -6.60 13.44
N GLY A 15 -6.54 -6.96 14.50
CA GLY A 15 -6.14 -8.04 15.41
C GLY A 15 -5.97 -9.38 14.69
N LEU A 16 -6.87 -9.72 13.77
CA LEU A 16 -6.81 -10.96 12.97
C LEU A 16 -5.69 -10.95 11.92
N THR A 17 -5.30 -9.79 11.39
CA THR A 17 -4.17 -9.72 10.45
C THR A 17 -2.83 -10.07 11.09
N ILE A 18 -2.68 -9.87 12.40
CA ILE A 18 -1.43 -10.19 13.13
C ILE A 18 -1.11 -11.70 13.09
N PRO A 19 -1.98 -12.62 13.57
CA PRO A 19 -1.69 -14.06 13.54
C PRO A 19 -1.56 -14.59 12.10
N ILE A 20 -2.30 -14.05 11.13
CA ILE A 20 -2.14 -14.40 9.71
C ILE A 20 -0.75 -14.00 9.22
N GLY A 21 -0.29 -12.80 9.56
CA GLY A 21 1.05 -12.31 9.24
C GLY A 21 2.14 -13.19 9.87
N ILE A 22 1.97 -13.60 11.13
CA ILE A 22 2.89 -14.52 11.82
C ILE A 22 2.93 -15.88 11.13
N ALA A 23 1.76 -16.46 10.82
CA ALA A 23 1.69 -17.74 10.12
C ALA A 23 2.37 -17.67 8.74
N SER A 24 2.11 -16.61 7.97
CA SER A 24 2.76 -16.36 6.68
C SER A 24 4.28 -16.23 6.83
N ALA A 25 4.76 -15.51 7.84
CA ALA A 25 6.19 -15.36 8.12
C ALA A 25 6.85 -16.70 8.48
N ILE A 26 6.18 -17.56 9.27
CA ILE A 26 6.66 -18.89 9.63
C ILE A 26 6.72 -19.79 8.39
N VAL A 27 5.65 -19.85 7.60
CA VAL A 27 5.57 -20.67 6.38
C VAL A 27 6.69 -20.26 5.42
N THR A 28 6.79 -18.96 5.14
CA THR A 28 7.83 -18.42 4.25
C THR A 28 9.23 -18.72 4.76
N ALA A 29 9.50 -18.56 6.06
CA ALA A 29 10.80 -18.87 6.64
C ALA A 29 11.17 -20.36 6.53
N ARG A 30 10.17 -21.26 6.55
CA ARG A 30 10.37 -22.71 6.42
C ARG A 30 10.51 -23.17 4.97
N THR A 31 9.84 -22.51 4.03
CA THR A 31 9.83 -22.90 2.60
C THR A 31 10.96 -22.27 1.81
N LEU A 32 11.27 -20.98 2.03
CA LEU A 32 12.28 -20.25 1.25
C LEU A 32 13.70 -20.39 1.81
N GLY A 33 13.85 -20.89 3.04
CA GLY A 33 15.13 -20.92 3.73
C GLY A 33 15.67 -19.51 4.05
N PRO A 34 16.90 -19.42 4.61
CA PRO A 34 17.49 -18.14 5.01
C PRO A 34 17.75 -17.18 3.83
N ASP A 35 18.14 -17.70 2.67
CA ASP A 35 18.49 -16.89 1.51
C ASP A 35 17.25 -16.27 0.83
N GLY A 36 16.21 -17.07 0.57
CA GLY A 36 14.98 -16.56 -0.04
C GLY A 36 14.20 -15.61 0.87
N ARG A 37 14.34 -15.76 2.20
CA ARG A 37 13.77 -14.83 3.16
C ARG A 37 14.43 -13.45 3.11
N GLY A 38 15.75 -13.40 2.90
CA GLY A 38 16.48 -12.13 2.74
C GLY A 38 16.01 -11.35 1.52
N VAL A 39 15.81 -12.05 0.38
CA VAL A 39 15.26 -11.46 -0.85
C VAL A 39 13.86 -10.89 -0.62
N LEU A 40 12.96 -11.66 -0.01
CA LEU A 40 11.61 -11.19 0.27
C LEU A 40 11.60 -9.97 1.20
N ALA A 41 12.42 -10.00 2.27
CA ALA A 41 12.53 -8.88 3.20
C ALA A 41 13.03 -7.61 2.50
N ALA A 42 14.02 -7.72 1.61
CA ALA A 42 14.52 -6.60 0.83
C ALA A 42 13.43 -5.99 -0.07
N ILE A 43 12.65 -6.83 -0.77
CA ILE A 43 11.52 -6.40 -1.61
C ILE A 43 10.48 -5.65 -0.76
N MET A 44 10.12 -6.21 0.39
CA MET A 44 9.14 -5.59 1.30
C MET A 44 9.61 -4.23 1.82
N VAL A 45 10.89 -4.09 2.18
CA VAL A 45 11.46 -2.82 2.64
C VAL A 45 11.46 -1.80 1.52
N LEU A 46 11.91 -2.18 0.32
CA LEU A 46 11.93 -1.29 -0.85
C LEU A 46 10.53 -0.81 -1.21
N GLN A 47 9.55 -1.72 -1.22
CA GLN A 47 8.15 -1.40 -1.46
C GLN A 47 7.60 -0.47 -0.37
N GLY A 48 7.89 -0.76 0.90
CA GLY A 48 7.47 0.07 2.03
C GLY A 48 8.02 1.49 1.96
N LEU A 49 9.31 1.65 1.63
CA LEU A 49 9.91 2.96 1.41
C LEU A 49 9.27 3.70 0.22
N ALA A 50 9.05 3.00 -0.89
CA ALA A 50 8.42 3.58 -2.07
C ALA A 50 7.02 4.11 -1.78
N ILE A 51 6.22 3.37 -1.00
CA ILE A 51 4.88 3.79 -0.58
C ILE A 51 4.99 4.96 0.42
N GLN A 52 5.86 4.85 1.43
CA GLN A 52 6.00 5.84 2.48
C GLN A 52 6.43 7.21 1.93
N PHE A 53 7.38 7.23 1.00
CA PHE A 53 7.81 8.46 0.35
C PHE A 53 6.87 8.86 -0.79
N GLY A 54 6.36 7.91 -1.57
CA GLY A 54 5.52 8.20 -2.73
C GLY A 54 4.13 8.72 -2.40
N THR A 55 3.62 8.44 -1.19
CA THR A 55 2.35 9.01 -0.73
C THR A 55 2.42 10.51 -0.46
N LEU A 56 3.60 11.12 -0.24
CA LEU A 56 3.84 12.58 -0.15
C LEU A 56 2.75 13.38 0.61
N GLY A 57 2.18 12.83 1.68
CA GLY A 57 1.11 13.50 2.45
C GLY A 57 -0.27 13.56 1.78
N PHE A 58 -0.46 12.90 0.62
CA PHE A 58 -1.72 12.80 -0.12
C PHE A 58 -2.88 12.24 0.73
N ASN A 59 -2.55 11.35 1.68
CA ASN A 59 -3.53 10.82 2.62
C ASN A 59 -4.15 11.92 3.50
N GLY A 60 -3.36 12.94 3.87
CA GLY A 60 -3.82 14.09 4.65
C GLY A 60 -4.63 15.10 3.82
N SER A 61 -4.23 15.37 2.58
CA SER A 61 -4.97 16.27 1.70
C SER A 61 -6.32 15.70 1.27
N THR A 62 -6.40 14.38 1.01
CA THR A 62 -7.66 13.71 0.67
C THR A 62 -8.68 13.81 1.79
N MET A 63 -8.25 13.63 3.05
CA MET A 63 -9.10 13.83 4.23
C MET A 63 -9.65 15.26 4.33
N TYR A 64 -8.81 16.27 4.10
CA TYR A 64 -9.21 17.68 4.15
C TYR A 64 -10.21 18.07 3.06
N PHE A 65 -9.99 17.61 1.82
CA PHE A 65 -10.91 17.89 0.71
C PHE A 65 -12.22 17.11 0.85
N LEU A 66 -12.19 15.91 1.44
CA LEU A 66 -13.39 15.11 1.63
C LEU A 66 -14.26 15.61 2.79
N SER A 67 -13.67 16.21 3.83
CA SER A 67 -14.43 16.80 4.94
C SER A 67 -15.23 18.04 4.52
N HIS A 68 -14.88 18.68 3.40
CA HIS A 68 -15.52 19.92 2.93
C HIS A 68 -16.82 19.72 2.11
N LYS A 69 -17.42 18.52 2.07
CA LYS A 69 -18.80 18.21 1.59
C LYS A 69 -19.29 18.72 0.22
N ASP A 70 -18.50 19.44 -0.56
CA ASP A 70 -19.01 20.13 -1.77
C ASP A 70 -19.06 19.25 -3.04
N LYS A 71 -18.68 17.96 -2.99
CA LYS A 71 -18.58 17.13 -4.20
C LYS A 71 -19.24 15.76 -4.10
N GLU A 72 -19.83 15.35 -5.22
CA GLU A 72 -20.47 14.06 -5.39
C GLU A 72 -19.52 12.88 -5.10
N PRO A 73 -20.02 11.81 -4.46
CA PRO A 73 -19.25 10.62 -4.16
C PRO A 73 -18.47 9.98 -5.29
N ARG A 74 -19.10 9.91 -6.46
CA ARG A 74 -18.54 9.27 -7.64
C ARG A 74 -17.33 10.03 -8.16
N VAL A 75 -17.41 11.37 -8.11
CA VAL A 75 -16.34 12.26 -8.56
C VAL A 75 -15.11 12.09 -7.67
N VAL A 76 -15.28 12.03 -6.34
CA VAL A 76 -14.16 11.81 -5.41
C VAL A 76 -13.48 10.47 -5.69
N VAL A 77 -14.24 9.38 -5.80
CA VAL A 77 -13.67 8.05 -6.03
C VAL A 77 -12.88 8.02 -7.34
N SER A 78 -13.43 8.61 -8.42
CA SER A 78 -12.73 8.69 -9.70
C SER A 78 -11.46 9.55 -9.62
N SER A 79 -11.49 10.69 -8.93
CA SER A 79 -10.32 11.54 -8.76
C SER A 79 -9.24 10.87 -7.92
N SER A 80 -9.61 10.17 -6.84
CA SER A 80 -8.68 9.39 -6.02
C SER A 80 -8.08 8.22 -6.79
N PHE A 81 -8.85 7.56 -7.64
CA PHE A 81 -8.35 6.48 -8.50
C PHE A 81 -7.34 6.99 -9.53
N VAL A 82 -7.66 8.09 -10.22
CA VAL A 82 -6.73 8.72 -11.18
C VAL A 82 -5.47 9.22 -10.46
N ALA A 83 -5.63 9.87 -9.30
CA ALA A 83 -4.49 10.30 -8.51
C ALA A 83 -3.62 9.11 -8.08
N ALA A 84 -4.22 8.01 -7.62
CA ALA A 84 -3.50 6.82 -7.23
C ALA A 84 -2.70 6.22 -8.40
N LEU A 85 -3.29 6.16 -9.60
CA LEU A 85 -2.58 5.70 -10.80
C LEU A 85 -1.42 6.63 -11.16
N VAL A 86 -1.62 7.94 -11.11
CA VAL A 86 -0.57 8.92 -11.42
C VAL A 86 0.58 8.82 -10.40
N PHE A 87 0.28 8.88 -9.11
CA PHE A 87 1.30 8.77 -8.05
C PHE A 87 1.99 7.42 -8.10
N GLY A 88 1.25 6.32 -8.19
CA GLY A 88 1.80 4.98 -8.27
C GLY A 88 2.68 4.77 -9.49
N SER A 89 2.31 5.32 -10.65
CA SER A 89 3.13 5.25 -11.87
C SER A 89 4.38 6.11 -11.77
N LEU A 90 4.28 7.33 -11.21
CA LEU A 90 5.44 8.21 -11.00
C LEU A 90 6.45 7.58 -10.05
N VAL A 91 5.99 6.96 -8.96
CA VAL A 91 6.85 6.27 -8.00
C VAL A 91 7.48 5.03 -8.64
N ALA A 92 6.72 4.27 -9.43
CA ALA A 92 7.27 3.14 -10.19
C ALA A 92 8.34 3.59 -11.20
N LEU A 93 8.11 4.68 -11.92
CA LEU A 93 9.12 5.25 -12.83
C LEU A 93 10.37 5.73 -12.09
N ALA A 94 10.20 6.41 -10.95
CA ALA A 94 11.33 6.85 -10.12
C ALA A 94 12.14 5.66 -9.59
N MET A 95 11.47 4.61 -9.10
CA MET A 95 12.13 3.37 -8.68
C MET A 95 12.82 2.65 -9.84
N GLY A 96 12.20 2.60 -11.02
CA GLY A 96 12.80 2.04 -12.23
C GLY A 96 14.05 2.81 -12.65
N ALA A 97 14.02 4.14 -12.60
CA ALA A 97 15.17 4.98 -12.86
C ALA A 97 16.30 4.73 -11.83
N LEU A 98 15.97 4.66 -10.53
CA LEU A 98 16.93 4.32 -9.48
C LEU A 98 17.57 2.94 -9.70
N TYR A 99 16.80 1.97 -10.19
CA TYR A 99 17.33 0.65 -10.53
C TYR A 99 18.35 0.71 -11.67
N VAL A 100 18.09 1.51 -12.71
CA VAL A 100 19.05 1.69 -13.83
C VAL A 100 20.30 2.44 -13.39
N LEU A 101 20.15 3.46 -12.53
CA LEU A 101 21.24 4.32 -12.08
C LEU A 101 22.14 3.67 -11.02
N ALA A 102 21.57 2.86 -10.12
CA ALA A 102 22.30 2.29 -8.98
C ALA A 102 21.80 0.88 -8.60
N PRO A 103 21.86 -0.09 -9.53
CA PRO A 103 21.27 -1.42 -9.32
C PRO A 103 21.87 -2.13 -8.11
N GLN A 104 23.21 -2.24 -8.03
CA GLN A 104 23.88 -3.00 -6.97
C GLN A 104 23.86 -2.29 -5.60
N LYS A 105 23.84 -0.95 -5.56
CA LYS A 105 23.90 -0.19 -4.30
C LYS A 105 22.57 -0.17 -3.55
N LEU A 106 21.46 -0.11 -4.28
CA LEU A 106 20.12 0.03 -3.70
C LEU A 106 19.32 -1.26 -3.74
N PHE A 107 19.52 -2.10 -4.76
CA PHE A 107 18.73 -3.32 -4.99
C PHE A 107 19.56 -4.60 -4.80
N GLY A 108 20.87 -4.49 -4.52
CA GLY A 108 21.74 -5.64 -4.28
C GLY A 108 21.76 -6.61 -5.47
N SER A 109 21.64 -7.90 -5.15
CA SER A 109 21.60 -9.03 -6.11
C SER A 109 20.16 -9.49 -6.41
N LEU A 110 19.16 -8.61 -6.28
CA LEU A 110 17.78 -8.92 -6.65
C LEU A 110 17.67 -9.23 -8.16
N ASP A 111 17.01 -10.33 -8.48
CA ASP A 111 16.72 -10.71 -9.86
C ASP A 111 15.76 -9.71 -10.52
N ARG A 112 15.91 -9.52 -11.83
CA ARG A 112 15.11 -8.58 -12.64
C ARG A 112 13.63 -8.88 -12.55
N LEU A 113 13.27 -10.16 -12.42
CA LEU A 113 11.89 -10.59 -12.27
C LEU A 113 11.25 -10.00 -11.01
N TYR A 114 11.94 -10.04 -9.86
CA TYR A 114 11.43 -9.51 -8.60
C TYR A 114 11.25 -7.99 -8.64
N ILE A 115 12.16 -7.30 -9.33
CA ILE A 115 12.08 -5.84 -9.49
C ILE A 115 10.92 -5.49 -10.42
N GLY A 116 10.73 -6.22 -11.52
CA GLY A 116 9.56 -6.04 -12.40
C GLY A 116 8.24 -6.23 -11.66
N LEU A 117 8.15 -7.27 -10.81
CA LEU A 117 6.99 -7.52 -9.96
C LEU A 117 6.75 -6.39 -8.94
N LEU A 118 7.81 -5.91 -8.27
CA LEU A 118 7.73 -4.78 -7.35
C LEU A 118 7.19 -3.55 -8.07
N LEU A 119 7.77 -3.18 -9.21
CA LEU A 119 7.36 -2.00 -9.99
C LEU A 119 5.90 -2.10 -10.46
N ALA A 120 5.48 -3.27 -10.94
CA ALA A 120 4.10 -3.51 -11.36
C ALA A 120 3.10 -3.46 -10.18
N SER A 121 3.53 -3.83 -8.98
CA SER A 121 2.68 -3.83 -7.79
C SER A 121 2.42 -2.43 -7.21
N LEU A 122 3.30 -1.46 -7.44
CA LEU A 122 3.19 -0.10 -6.89
C LEU A 122 1.89 0.61 -7.28
N PRO A 123 1.51 0.74 -8.57
CA PRO A 123 0.27 1.41 -8.94
C PRO A 123 -0.97 0.75 -8.33
N LEU A 124 -1.01 -0.58 -8.29
CA LEU A 124 -2.09 -1.34 -7.66
C LEU A 124 -2.18 -1.06 -6.16
N THR A 125 -1.03 -0.98 -5.48
CA THR A 125 -0.97 -0.72 -4.04
C THR A 125 -1.44 0.70 -3.70
N PHE A 126 -1.06 1.69 -4.49
CA PHE A 126 -1.54 3.07 -4.32
C PHE A 126 -3.05 3.18 -4.52
N VAL A 127 -3.60 2.47 -5.52
CA VAL A 127 -5.05 2.42 -5.75
C VAL A 127 -5.78 1.86 -4.54
N ALA A 128 -5.32 0.72 -4.01
CA ALA A 128 -5.91 0.13 -2.81
C ALA A 128 -5.86 1.09 -1.62
N GLN A 129 -4.70 1.73 -1.39
CA GLN A 129 -4.50 2.64 -0.26
C GLN A 129 -5.39 3.88 -0.35
N PHE A 130 -5.50 4.51 -1.53
CA PHE A 130 -6.30 5.73 -1.68
C PHE A 130 -7.79 5.43 -1.62
N LEU A 131 -8.24 4.31 -2.19
CA LEU A 131 -9.64 3.86 -2.05
C LEU A 131 -9.99 3.55 -0.60
N GLN A 132 -9.11 2.87 0.14
CA GLN A 132 -9.28 2.63 1.57
C GLN A 132 -9.44 3.96 2.34
N ASN A 133 -8.62 4.97 2.04
CA ASN A 133 -8.73 6.28 2.69
C ASN A 133 -10.04 7.00 2.37
N VAL A 134 -10.55 6.89 1.14
CA VAL A 134 -11.86 7.42 0.77
C VAL A 134 -13.00 6.72 1.54
N LEU A 135 -12.90 5.40 1.75
CA LEU A 135 -13.90 4.64 2.51
C LEU A 135 -13.90 5.01 3.99
N VAL A 136 -12.72 5.14 4.60
CA VAL A 136 -12.57 5.59 5.99
C VAL A 136 -13.16 7.00 6.16
N ALA A 137 -12.83 7.92 5.25
CA ALA A 137 -13.32 9.29 5.31
C ALA A 137 -14.83 9.42 5.02
N ARG A 138 -15.47 8.39 4.45
CA ARG A 138 -16.93 8.29 4.28
C ARG A 138 -17.67 7.66 5.46
N ASP A 139 -16.98 7.34 6.55
CA ASP A 139 -17.56 6.64 7.72
C ASP A 139 -18.08 5.23 7.36
N ALA A 140 -17.60 4.66 6.24
CA ALA A 140 -17.97 3.33 5.73
C ALA A 140 -17.00 2.25 6.23
N LEU A 141 -16.82 2.18 7.55
CA LEU A 141 -15.84 1.33 8.22
C LEU A 141 -16.02 -0.18 7.97
N ILE A 142 -17.23 -0.61 7.61
CA ILE A 142 -17.53 -2.01 7.29
C ILE A 142 -16.92 -2.40 5.92
N SER A 143 -17.04 -1.54 4.90
CA SER A 143 -16.44 -1.79 3.58
C SER A 143 -14.93 -1.63 3.58
N TYR A 144 -14.37 -0.81 4.49
CA TYR A 144 -12.92 -0.71 4.71
C TYR A 144 -12.30 -2.02 5.19
N ASN A 145 -13.03 -2.81 5.98
CA ASN A 145 -12.49 -4.04 6.56
C ASN A 145 -12.40 -5.23 5.59
N VAL A 146 -13.00 -5.12 4.40
CA VAL A 146 -13.11 -6.20 3.41
C VAL A 146 -12.08 -6.06 2.29
N ILE A 147 -11.49 -4.87 2.13
CA ILE A 147 -10.53 -4.51 1.07
C ILE A 147 -9.13 -4.40 1.67
#